data_AF-A0A3N5KWA1-F1
#
_entry.id   AF-A0A3N5KWA1-F1
#
_cell.length_a   1.000
_cell.length_b   1.000
_cell.length_c   1.000
_cell.angle_alpha   90.00
_cell.angle_beta   90.00
_cell.angle_gamma   90.00
#
_symmetry.space_group_name_H-M   'P 1'
#
loop_
_entity.id
_entity.type
_entity.pdbx_description
1 polymer ?
#
loop_
_entity_poly.entity_id
_entity_poly.type
_entity_poly.pdbx_seq_one_letter_code
_entity_poly.pdbx_strand_id
1 'polypeptide(L)'
;MATIPLWFKLAYTVFVLYVMAVWWRHYTWRNFLWFSDIAFIGAVPAMWLESATLASVLAVAVLLPEILWNVDFAGRLLLRRRITGLTDYMFEPERPRLLRGLSLFHAPLPLVLLWMIAAYGYDSRVGLPGAIALGAVVLPWSRWVSTPEKNINWVYGFGARRVAWPAWVYVPLLFLAFVLFVFLPTDWLLRRWP
;
A
#
# COMPACT_ATOMS: atom_id res chain seq x y z
N MET A 1 5.34 -26.20 -2.88
CA MET A 1 4.84 -24.91 -2.35
C MET A 1 6.05 -24.04 -2.09
N ALA A 2 6.05 -22.77 -2.54
CA ALA A 2 7.15 -21.87 -2.23
C ALA A 2 7.22 -21.68 -0.71
N THR A 3 8.40 -21.70 -0.11
CA THR A 3 8.57 -21.40 1.32
C THR A 3 9.34 -20.10 1.47
N ILE A 4 8.90 -19.24 2.39
CA ILE A 4 9.62 -18.02 2.72
C ILE A 4 10.63 -18.36 3.82
N PRO A 5 11.94 -18.28 3.55
CA PRO A 5 12.96 -18.73 4.48
C PRO A 5 13.07 -17.79 5.69
N LEU A 6 13.49 -18.34 6.84
CA LEU A 6 13.59 -17.60 8.10
C LEU A 6 14.45 -16.34 7.99
N TRP A 7 15.58 -16.41 7.28
CA TRP A 7 16.47 -15.25 7.11
C TRP A 7 15.76 -14.07 6.43
N PHE A 8 14.84 -14.34 5.49
CA PHE A 8 14.08 -13.30 4.81
C PHE A 8 13.06 -12.69 5.76
N LYS A 9 12.32 -13.52 6.53
CA LYS A 9 11.37 -13.05 7.55
C LYS A 9 12.07 -12.11 8.54
N LEU A 10 13.24 -12.52 9.05
CA LEU A 10 14.06 -11.71 9.96
C LEU A 10 14.53 -10.39 9.32
N ALA A 11 15.13 -10.45 8.13
CA ALA A 11 15.62 -9.26 7.43
C ALA A 11 14.49 -8.27 7.12
N TYR A 12 13.34 -8.77 6.66
CA TYR A 12 12.16 -7.96 6.39
C TYR A 12 11.60 -7.34 7.67
N THR A 13 11.51 -8.10 8.78
CA THR A 13 11.09 -7.55 10.09
C THR A 13 12.02 -6.43 10.56
N VAL A 14 13.34 -6.63 10.50
CA VAL A 14 14.31 -5.58 10.89
C VAL A 14 14.16 -4.34 10.01
N PHE A 15 14.00 -4.52 8.70
CA PHE A 15 13.80 -3.41 7.77
C PHE A 15 12.50 -2.64 8.06
N VAL A 16 11.39 -3.34 8.29
CA VAL A 16 10.11 -2.72 8.69
C VAL A 16 10.26 -1.93 9.99
N LEU A 17 10.88 -2.50 11.02
CA LEU A 17 11.09 -1.81 12.29
C LEU A 17 11.95 -0.55 12.13
N TYR A 18 12.99 -0.61 11.29
CA TYR A 18 13.82 0.55 10.98
C TYR A 18 13.02 1.65 10.27
N VAL A 19 12.26 1.30 9.22
CA VAL A 19 11.41 2.25 8.50
C VAL A 19 10.36 2.86 9.44
N MET A 20 9.71 2.05 10.27
CA MET A 20 8.72 2.52 11.25
C MET A 20 9.33 3.54 12.22
N ALA A 21 10.54 3.27 12.75
CA ALA A 21 11.22 4.20 13.65
C ALA A 21 11.54 5.54 12.97
N VAL A 22 12.01 5.50 11.72
CA VAL A 22 12.28 6.72 10.93
C VAL A 22 10.97 7.46 10.61
N TRP A 23 9.92 6.77 10.18
CA TRP A 23 8.62 7.36 9.84
C TRP A 23 7.97 8.01 11.06
N TRP A 24 8.01 7.36 12.22
CA TRP A 24 7.46 7.94 13.44
C TRP A 24 8.12 9.28 13.76
N ARG A 25 9.45 9.35 13.64
CA ARG A 25 10.21 10.57 13.93
C ARG A 25 9.97 11.68 12.91
N HIS A 26 9.80 11.35 11.62
CA HIS A 26 9.72 12.35 10.54
C HIS A 26 8.28 12.72 10.12
N TYR A 27 7.36 11.75 10.17
CA TYR A 27 5.99 11.88 9.66
C TYR A 27 4.91 11.62 10.71
N THR A 28 5.28 11.18 11.92
CA THR A 28 4.39 10.73 13.01
C THR A 28 3.66 9.42 12.70
N TRP A 29 2.99 8.86 13.71
CA TRP A 29 2.22 7.61 13.60
C TRP A 29 1.15 7.63 12.50
N ARG A 30 0.64 8.81 12.14
CA ARG A 30 -0.43 8.97 11.15
C ARG A 30 -0.01 8.45 9.78
N ASN A 31 1.30 8.51 9.45
CA ASN A 31 1.80 8.05 8.16
C ASN A 31 1.50 6.56 7.93
N PHE A 32 1.48 5.75 8.98
CA PHE A 32 1.21 4.31 8.87
C PHE A 32 -0.19 3.95 8.38
N LEU A 33 -1.06 4.94 8.16
CA LEU A 33 -2.37 4.75 7.56
C LEU A 33 -2.32 4.64 6.04
N TRP A 34 -1.23 5.00 5.38
CA TRP A 34 -1.09 4.68 3.96
C TRP A 34 -1.29 3.18 3.75
N PHE A 35 -2.14 2.81 2.79
CA PHE A 35 -2.39 1.40 2.50
C PHE A 35 -1.09 0.62 2.27
N SER A 36 -0.12 1.24 1.58
CA SER A 36 1.21 0.69 1.38
C SER A 36 1.97 0.43 2.68
N ASP A 37 1.92 1.35 3.65
CA ASP A 37 2.54 1.16 4.97
C ASP A 37 1.81 0.06 5.76
N ILE A 38 0.47 -0.01 5.67
CA ILE A 38 -0.32 -1.08 6.29
C ILE A 38 0.09 -2.45 5.73
N ALA A 39 0.22 -2.57 4.41
CA ALA A 39 0.65 -3.81 3.78
C ALA A 39 2.11 -4.14 4.06
N PHE A 40 3.00 -3.15 4.02
CA PHE A 40 4.41 -3.31 4.33
C PHE A 40 4.62 -3.82 5.77
N ILE A 41 3.96 -3.20 6.75
CA ILE A 41 4.01 -3.61 8.16
C ILE A 41 3.26 -4.93 8.36
N GLY A 42 2.06 -5.07 7.79
CA GLY A 42 1.20 -6.25 7.93
C GLY A 42 1.77 -7.52 7.29
N ALA A 43 2.68 -7.40 6.31
CA ALA A 43 3.39 -8.54 5.75
C ALA A 43 4.27 -9.24 6.80
N VAL A 44 4.72 -8.55 7.85
CA VAL A 44 5.49 -9.17 8.95
C VAL A 44 4.66 -10.27 9.65
N PRO A 45 3.52 -9.97 10.31
CA PRO A 45 2.72 -11.02 10.93
C PRO A 45 2.17 -12.02 9.90
N ALA A 46 1.87 -11.60 8.67
CA ALA A 46 1.44 -12.53 7.61
C ALA A 46 2.51 -13.63 7.35
N MET A 47 3.79 -13.26 7.26
CA MET A 47 4.89 -14.21 7.07
C MET A 47 5.20 -15.05 8.31
N TRP A 48 5.14 -14.47 9.51
CA TRP A 48 5.44 -15.20 10.74
C TRP A 48 4.35 -16.21 11.10
N LEU A 49 3.08 -15.86 10.84
CA LEU A 49 1.93 -16.73 11.04
C LEU A 49 1.64 -17.64 9.84
N GLU A 50 2.37 -17.46 8.74
CA GLU A 50 2.14 -18.17 7.46
C GLU A 50 0.67 -18.08 7.02
N SER A 51 0.10 -16.88 7.20
CA SER A 51 -1.35 -16.67 7.11
C SER A 51 -1.78 -16.32 5.69
N ALA A 52 -2.43 -17.26 5.02
CA ALA A 52 -3.11 -17.05 3.75
C ALA A 52 -4.15 -15.91 3.85
N THR A 53 -4.87 -15.84 4.97
CA THR A 53 -5.87 -14.79 5.24
C THR A 53 -5.26 -13.40 5.21
N LEU A 54 -4.20 -13.15 6.00
CA LEU A 54 -3.55 -11.83 6.02
C LEU A 54 -2.93 -11.51 4.67
N ALA A 55 -2.21 -12.46 4.07
CA ALA A 55 -1.61 -12.27 2.75
C ALA A 55 -2.66 -11.88 1.69
N SER A 56 -3.82 -12.54 1.71
CA SER A 56 -4.92 -12.28 0.77
C SER A 56 -5.52 -10.89 0.94
N VAL A 57 -5.79 -10.47 2.18
CA VAL A 57 -6.35 -9.14 2.45
C VAL A 57 -5.38 -8.04 2.02
N LEU A 58 -4.09 -8.18 2.38
CA LEU A 58 -3.07 -7.19 2.02
C LEU A 58 -2.85 -7.13 0.51
N ALA A 59 -2.76 -8.27 -0.16
CA ALA A 59 -2.61 -8.34 -1.62
C ALA A 59 -3.78 -7.66 -2.32
N VAL A 60 -5.03 -7.99 -1.98
CA VAL A 60 -6.22 -7.37 -2.59
C VAL A 60 -6.26 -5.86 -2.33
N ALA A 61 -5.87 -5.42 -1.13
CA ALA A 61 -5.91 -4.01 -0.76
C ALA A 61 -4.92 -3.14 -1.56
N VAL A 62 -3.72 -3.66 -1.90
CA VAL A 62 -2.63 -2.77 -2.37
C VAL A 62 -1.88 -3.21 -3.61
N LEU A 63 -1.99 -4.48 -4.05
CA LEU A 63 -1.11 -5.01 -5.11
C LEU A 63 -1.16 -4.16 -6.38
N LEU A 64 -2.35 -3.77 -6.83
CA LEU A 64 -2.51 -2.96 -8.04
C LEU A 64 -1.92 -1.53 -7.89
N PRO A 65 -2.22 -0.75 -6.83
CA PRO A 65 -1.54 0.51 -6.54
C PRO A 65 -0.02 0.40 -6.46
N GLU A 66 0.52 -0.67 -5.87
CA GLU A 66 1.97 -0.89 -5.77
C GLU A 66 2.60 -1.16 -7.15
N ILE A 67 1.94 -1.95 -8.00
CA ILE A 67 2.36 -2.13 -9.40
C ILE A 67 2.33 -0.79 -10.15
N LEU A 68 1.27 0.00 -9.97
CA LEU A 68 1.14 1.31 -10.61
C LEU A 68 2.20 2.30 -10.12
N TRP A 69 2.56 2.25 -8.84
CA TRP A 69 3.67 3.02 -8.27
C TRP A 69 5.00 2.65 -8.96
N ASN A 70 5.26 1.35 -9.16
CA ASN A 70 6.46 0.87 -9.85
C ASN A 70 6.52 1.33 -11.31
N VAL A 71 5.39 1.26 -12.04
CA VAL A 71 5.28 1.74 -13.41
C VAL A 71 5.54 3.25 -13.50
N ASP A 72 4.94 4.04 -12.59
CA ASP A 72 5.15 5.49 -12.53
C ASP A 72 6.63 5.82 -12.20
N PHE A 73 7.24 5.11 -11.25
CA PHE A 73 8.63 5.32 -10.85
C PHE A 73 9.60 5.00 -11.99
N ALA A 74 9.42 3.86 -12.66
CA ALA A 74 10.25 3.44 -13.79
C ALA A 74 10.06 4.39 -15.00
N GLY A 75 8.82 4.80 -15.29
CA GLY A 75 8.53 5.78 -16.34
C GLY A 75 9.21 7.13 -16.08
N ARG A 76 9.23 7.56 -14.82
CA ARG A 76 9.86 8.82 -14.41
C ARG A 76 11.39 8.74 -14.45
N LEU A 77 11.98 7.59 -14.09
CA LEU A 77 13.43 7.38 -14.12
C LEU A 77 13.97 7.19 -15.55
N LEU A 78 13.33 6.34 -16.35
CA LEU A 78 13.84 5.90 -17.66
C LEU A 78 13.40 6.82 -18.80
N LEU A 79 12.15 7.29 -18.76
CA LEU A 79 11.54 8.06 -19.85
C LEU A 79 11.35 9.54 -19.50
N ARG A 80 11.63 9.94 -18.25
CA ARG A 80 11.31 11.27 -17.71
C ARG A 80 9.84 11.65 -17.87
N ARG A 81 8.95 10.65 -17.92
CA ARG A 81 7.49 10.85 -18.07
C ARG A 81 6.79 10.63 -16.74
N ARG A 82 5.95 11.59 -16.37
CA ARG A 82 5.00 11.46 -15.25
C ARG A 82 3.74 10.77 -15.76
N ILE A 83 3.37 9.63 -15.19
CA ILE A 83 2.21 8.83 -15.64
C ILE A 83 1.00 9.10 -14.74
N THR A 84 1.16 8.91 -13.44
CA THR A 84 0.08 9.10 -12.44
C THR A 84 0.43 10.17 -11.41
N GLY A 85 1.72 10.34 -11.11
CA GLY A 85 2.20 11.22 -10.03
C GLY A 85 2.21 10.57 -8.65
N LEU A 86 1.95 9.26 -8.55
CA LEU A 86 2.12 8.48 -7.32
C LEU A 86 3.53 8.62 -6.72
N THR A 87 4.52 8.79 -7.58
CA THR A 87 5.93 8.90 -7.21
C THR A 87 6.42 10.35 -7.21
N ASP A 88 5.52 11.34 -7.25
CA ASP A 88 5.89 12.77 -7.30
C ASP A 88 6.92 13.11 -6.21
N TYR A 89 6.67 12.63 -4.99
CA TYR A 89 7.50 12.83 -3.81
C TYR A 89 8.92 12.22 -3.89
N MET A 90 9.15 11.22 -4.74
CA MET A 90 10.45 10.57 -4.90
C MET A 90 11.48 11.45 -5.64
N PHE A 91 11.02 12.52 -6.28
CA PHE A 91 11.88 13.40 -7.07
C PHE A 91 11.82 14.86 -6.61
N GLU A 92 11.20 15.13 -5.46
CA GLU A 92 11.28 16.41 -4.75
C GLU A 92 12.71 16.61 -4.21
N PRO A 93 13.45 17.65 -4.66
CA PRO A 93 14.82 17.92 -4.19
C PRO A 93 14.93 18.12 -2.67
N GLU A 94 13.91 18.70 -2.07
CA GLU A 94 13.82 19.12 -0.67
C GLU A 94 13.56 17.92 0.25
N ARG A 95 13.06 16.79 -0.31
CA ARG A 95 12.83 15.58 0.46
C ARG A 95 14.15 14.88 0.77
N PRO A 96 14.46 14.61 2.04
CA PRO A 96 15.69 13.92 2.43
C PRO A 96 15.90 12.61 1.66
N ARG A 97 17.13 12.39 1.18
CA ARG A 97 17.48 11.20 0.39
C ARG A 97 17.20 9.90 1.14
N LEU A 98 17.39 9.87 2.45
CA LEU A 98 17.06 8.72 3.29
C LEU A 98 15.57 8.36 3.19
N LEU A 99 14.68 9.35 3.29
CA LEU A 99 13.24 9.09 3.23
C LEU A 99 12.83 8.56 1.85
N ARG A 100 13.39 9.12 0.77
CA ARG A 100 13.17 8.59 -0.57
C ARG A 100 13.72 7.18 -0.74
N GLY A 101 14.93 6.93 -0.23
CA GLY A 101 15.55 5.60 -0.27
C GLY A 101 14.73 4.55 0.48
N LEU A 102 14.19 4.88 1.65
CA LEU A 102 13.34 3.97 2.42
C LEU A 102 11.98 3.75 1.76
N SER A 103 11.39 4.77 1.13
CA SER A 103 10.18 4.63 0.32
C SER A 103 10.36 3.68 -0.88
N LEU A 104 11.59 3.31 -1.27
CA LEU A 104 11.79 2.28 -2.29
C LEU A 104 11.27 0.90 -1.86
N PHE A 105 10.80 0.70 -0.61
CA PHE A 105 10.10 -0.53 -0.24
C PHE A 105 8.90 -0.84 -1.16
N HIS A 106 8.30 0.16 -1.78
CA HIS A 106 7.25 -0.02 -2.79
C HIS A 106 7.71 -0.88 -3.97
N ALA A 107 9.00 -0.88 -4.30
CA ALA A 107 9.54 -1.68 -5.40
C ALA A 107 9.45 -3.19 -5.15
N PRO A 108 10.00 -3.74 -4.03
CA PRO A 108 9.86 -5.16 -3.73
C PRO A 108 8.49 -5.55 -3.16
N LEU A 109 7.71 -4.64 -2.55
CA LEU A 109 6.46 -4.99 -1.88
C LEU A 109 5.48 -5.83 -2.73
N PRO A 110 5.13 -5.49 -3.98
CA PRO A 110 4.22 -6.32 -4.78
C PRO A 110 4.76 -7.74 -5.01
N LEU A 111 6.09 -7.90 -5.15
CA LEU A 111 6.72 -9.22 -5.25
C LEU A 111 6.64 -9.99 -3.93
N VAL A 112 6.80 -9.30 -2.79
CA VAL A 112 6.63 -9.91 -1.46
C VAL A 112 5.19 -10.39 -1.26
N LEU A 113 4.20 -9.58 -1.63
CA LEU A 113 2.78 -9.96 -1.55
C LEU A 113 2.49 -11.19 -2.42
N LEU A 114 2.96 -11.20 -3.68
CA LEU A 114 2.80 -12.36 -4.57
C LEU A 114 3.55 -13.60 -4.08
N TRP A 115 4.73 -13.45 -3.48
CA TRP A 115 5.46 -14.57 -2.88
C TRP A 115 4.70 -15.15 -1.68
N MET A 116 4.09 -14.32 -0.82
CA MET A 116 3.20 -14.81 0.24
C MET A 116 1.98 -15.54 -0.32
N ILE A 117 1.37 -15.05 -1.39
CA ILE A 117 0.26 -15.77 -2.07
C ILE A 117 0.74 -17.12 -2.62
N ALA A 118 1.90 -17.17 -3.29
CA ALA A 118 2.45 -18.41 -3.82
C ALA A 118 2.90 -19.40 -2.72
N ALA A 119 3.24 -18.90 -1.53
CA ALA A 119 3.68 -19.71 -0.40
C ALA A 119 2.52 -20.24 0.45
N TYR A 120 1.53 -19.39 0.74
CA TYR A 120 0.47 -19.66 1.71
C TYR A 120 -0.90 -19.89 1.05
N GLY A 121 -1.05 -19.54 -0.22
CA GLY A 121 -2.29 -19.62 -0.97
C GLY A 121 -3.13 -18.34 -0.90
N TYR A 122 -4.02 -18.18 -1.89
CA TYR A 122 -5.02 -17.11 -1.90
C TYR A 122 -6.34 -17.61 -1.29
N ASP A 123 -6.77 -17.00 -0.19
CA ASP A 123 -8.06 -17.25 0.43
C ASP A 123 -9.12 -16.30 -0.14
N SER A 124 -9.84 -16.83 -1.13
CA SER A 124 -10.89 -16.11 -1.84
C SER A 124 -12.15 -15.81 -1.02
N ARG A 125 -12.29 -16.40 0.18
CA ARG A 125 -13.42 -16.12 1.09
C ARG A 125 -13.17 -14.87 1.93
N VAL A 126 -11.91 -14.49 2.13
CA VAL A 126 -11.51 -13.39 3.04
C VAL A 126 -10.79 -12.24 2.33
N GLY A 127 -10.11 -12.49 1.20
CA GLY A 127 -9.32 -11.46 0.50
C GLY A 127 -10.14 -10.20 0.18
N LEU A 128 -11.20 -10.35 -0.61
CA LEU A 128 -12.08 -9.22 -0.96
C LEU A 128 -12.86 -8.65 0.24
N PRO A 129 -13.59 -9.44 1.06
CA PRO A 129 -14.32 -8.87 2.21
C PRO A 129 -13.41 -8.17 3.22
N GLY A 130 -12.21 -8.70 3.46
CA GLY A 130 -11.24 -8.10 4.35
C GLY A 130 -10.63 -6.81 3.79
N ALA A 131 -10.34 -6.73 2.49
CA ALA A 131 -9.90 -5.48 1.86
C ALA A 131 -11.00 -4.40 1.88
N ILE A 132 -12.27 -4.79 1.66
CA ILE A 132 -13.43 -3.91 1.81
C ILE A 132 -13.53 -3.39 3.25
N ALA A 133 -13.44 -4.27 4.25
CA ALA A 133 -13.49 -3.88 5.66
C ALA A 133 -12.32 -2.96 6.03
N LEU A 134 -11.11 -3.28 5.59
CA LEU A 134 -9.94 -2.43 5.77
C LEU A 134 -10.16 -1.06 5.14
N GLY A 135 -10.67 -1.01 3.91
CA GLY A 135 -10.99 0.23 3.21
C GLY A 135 -12.03 1.10 3.93
N ALA A 136 -13.08 0.46 4.42
CA ALA A 136 -14.18 1.11 5.13
C ALA A 136 -13.73 1.75 6.45
N VAL A 137 -12.67 1.24 7.07
CA VAL A 137 -12.08 1.80 8.30
C VAL A 137 -10.99 2.81 7.98
N VAL A 138 -10.03 2.44 7.14
CA VAL A 138 -8.81 3.21 6.88
C VAL A 138 -9.11 4.53 6.18
N LEU A 139 -10.04 4.58 5.22
CA LEU A 139 -10.32 5.82 4.48
C LEU A 139 -10.99 6.90 5.35
N PRO A 140 -12.09 6.62 6.10
CA PRO A 140 -12.64 7.60 7.05
C PRO A 140 -11.63 8.01 8.12
N TRP A 141 -10.86 7.06 8.65
CA TRP A 141 -9.87 7.36 9.68
C TRP A 141 -8.74 8.25 9.14
N SER A 142 -8.25 7.95 7.93
CA SER A 142 -7.27 8.79 7.22
C SER A 142 -7.82 10.20 7.04
N ARG A 143 -9.09 10.35 6.67
CA ARG A 143 -9.70 11.68 6.55
C ARG A 143 -9.76 12.42 7.89
N TRP A 144 -10.07 11.70 8.96
CA TRP A 144 -10.24 12.28 10.29
C TRP A 144 -8.93 12.79 10.90
N VAL A 145 -7.82 12.04 10.72
CA VAL A 145 -6.54 12.36 11.38
C VAL A 145 -5.50 13.03 10.46
N SER A 146 -5.65 12.91 9.14
CA SER A 146 -4.76 13.53 8.16
C SER A 146 -5.15 14.99 7.86
N THR A 147 -4.24 15.72 7.23
CA THR A 147 -4.48 17.09 6.76
C THR A 147 -4.52 17.14 5.23
N PRO A 148 -5.11 18.19 4.62
CA PRO A 148 -5.07 18.38 3.17
C PRO A 148 -3.67 18.38 2.56
N GLU A 149 -2.65 18.78 3.33
CA GLU A 149 -1.24 18.82 2.91
C GLU A 149 -0.62 17.42 2.86
N LYS A 150 -0.96 16.57 3.82
CA LYS A 150 -0.47 15.18 3.86
C LYS A 150 -1.27 14.26 2.94
N ASN A 151 -2.57 14.51 2.82
CA ASN A 151 -3.50 13.85 1.91
C ASN A 151 -3.36 12.31 1.90
N ILE A 152 -3.29 11.71 3.10
CA ILE A 152 -3.10 10.26 3.24
C ILE A 152 -4.23 9.51 2.53
N ASN A 153 -3.88 8.55 1.69
CA ASN A 153 -4.80 7.78 0.85
C ASN A 153 -5.72 8.66 -0.03
N TRP A 154 -5.29 9.86 -0.40
CA TRP A 154 -6.04 10.79 -1.26
C TRP A 154 -7.41 11.22 -0.74
N VAL A 155 -7.61 11.20 0.58
CA VAL A 155 -8.88 11.55 1.23
C VAL A 155 -9.27 13.03 1.08
N TYR A 156 -8.40 13.89 0.52
CA TYR A 156 -8.68 15.30 0.18
C TYR A 156 -8.65 15.60 -1.34
N GLY A 157 -8.38 14.60 -2.19
CA GLY A 157 -8.27 14.76 -3.63
C GLY A 157 -7.18 13.88 -4.25
N PHE A 158 -7.24 13.61 -5.55
CA PHE A 158 -6.25 12.79 -6.23
C PHE A 158 -4.94 13.54 -6.52
N GLY A 159 -3.81 12.95 -6.12
CA GLY A 159 -2.49 13.54 -6.30
C GLY A 159 -2.40 14.93 -5.66
N ALA A 160 -1.91 15.92 -6.42
CA ALA A 160 -1.83 17.31 -5.99
C ALA A 160 -3.18 18.07 -6.10
N ARG A 161 -4.19 17.50 -6.78
CA ARG A 161 -5.46 18.19 -7.02
C ARG A 161 -6.39 17.99 -5.83
N ARG A 162 -6.67 19.08 -5.11
CA ARG A 162 -7.64 19.09 -4.01
C ARG A 162 -9.07 19.15 -4.52
N VAL A 163 -9.98 18.54 -3.79
CA VAL A 163 -11.42 18.56 -4.06
C VAL A 163 -12.12 19.26 -2.88
N ALA A 164 -12.87 20.32 -3.15
CA ALA A 164 -13.59 21.10 -2.15
C ALA A 164 -14.93 20.47 -1.72
N TRP A 165 -15.02 19.14 -1.76
CA TRP A 165 -16.25 18.41 -1.41
C TRP A 165 -16.28 18.07 0.08
N PRO A 166 -17.47 18.03 0.70
CA PRO A 166 -17.61 17.55 2.07
C PRO A 166 -17.09 16.12 2.22
N ALA A 167 -16.46 15.82 3.36
CA ALA A 167 -15.87 14.51 3.62
C ALA A 167 -16.90 13.35 3.50
N TRP A 168 -18.13 13.58 3.95
CA TRP A 168 -19.22 12.60 3.91
C TRP A 168 -19.70 12.29 2.48
N VAL A 169 -19.34 13.10 1.48
CA VAL A 169 -19.56 12.79 0.05
C VAL A 169 -18.31 12.16 -0.54
N TYR A 170 -17.16 12.82 -0.37
CA TYR A 170 -15.94 12.46 -1.05
C TYR A 170 -15.37 11.11 -0.59
N VAL A 171 -15.35 10.83 0.72
CA VAL A 171 -14.76 9.59 1.26
C VAL A 171 -15.56 8.35 0.84
N PRO A 172 -16.91 8.33 0.90
CA PRO A 172 -17.67 7.19 0.36
C PRO A 172 -17.47 6.96 -1.14
N LEU A 173 -17.40 8.03 -1.95
CA LEU A 173 -17.13 7.90 -3.38
C LEU A 173 -15.72 7.37 -3.65
N LEU A 174 -14.73 7.84 -2.90
CA LEU A 174 -13.37 7.33 -2.95
C LEU A 174 -13.32 5.85 -2.56
N PHE A 175 -14.01 5.47 -1.48
CA PHE A 175 -14.13 4.08 -1.06
C PHE A 175 -14.73 3.20 -2.16
N LEU A 176 -15.84 3.63 -2.78
CA LEU A 176 -16.43 2.91 -3.92
C LEU A 176 -15.45 2.80 -5.09
N ALA A 177 -14.66 3.84 -5.37
CA ALA A 177 -13.63 3.78 -6.39
C ALA A 177 -12.53 2.74 -6.06
N PHE A 178 -12.08 2.66 -4.81
CA PHE A 178 -11.15 1.60 -4.37
C PHE A 178 -11.76 0.20 -4.54
N VAL A 179 -13.02 0.01 -4.15
CA VAL A 179 -13.69 -1.29 -4.32
C VAL A 179 -13.75 -1.68 -5.79
N LEU A 180 -14.22 -0.78 -6.65
CA LEU A 180 -14.49 -1.06 -8.07
C LEU A 180 -13.21 -1.18 -8.91
N PHE A 181 -12.22 -0.33 -8.65
CA PHE A 181 -11.03 -0.22 -9.52
C PHE A 181 -9.76 -0.81 -8.91
N VAL A 182 -9.76 -1.16 -7.63
CA VAL A 182 -8.60 -1.78 -6.96
C VAL A 182 -8.95 -3.16 -6.42
N PHE A 183 -9.93 -3.28 -5.50
CA PHE A 183 -10.15 -4.51 -4.76
C PHE A 183 -10.76 -5.62 -5.63
N LEU A 184 -11.86 -5.31 -6.35
CA LEU A 184 -12.50 -6.27 -7.25
C LEU A 184 -11.55 -6.79 -8.36
N PRO A 185 -10.84 -5.95 -9.12
CA PRO A 185 -9.94 -6.46 -10.16
C PRO A 185 -8.77 -7.24 -9.57
N THR A 186 -8.24 -6.85 -8.41
CA THR A 186 -7.15 -7.59 -7.76
C THR A 186 -7.62 -8.96 -7.27
N ASP A 187 -8.76 -9.05 -6.56
CA ASP A 187 -9.36 -10.33 -6.15
C ASP A 187 -9.63 -11.24 -7.38
N TRP A 188 -10.19 -10.67 -8.45
CA TRP A 188 -10.46 -11.41 -9.68
C TRP A 188 -9.18 -11.98 -10.32
N LEU A 189 -8.08 -11.23 -10.33
CA LEU A 189 -6.78 -11.69 -10.81
C LEU A 189 -6.22 -12.80 -9.92
N LEU A 190 -6.26 -12.62 -8.59
CA LEU A 190 -5.68 -13.58 -7.64
C LEU A 190 -6.47 -14.91 -7.58
N ARG A 191 -7.79 -14.90 -7.84
CA ARG A 191 -8.57 -16.14 -8.01
C ARG A 191 -8.13 -16.98 -9.21
N ARG A 192 -7.44 -16.38 -10.18
CA ARG A 192 -6.91 -17.04 -11.39
C ARG A 192 -5.42 -17.32 -11.29
N TRP A 193 -4.80 -16.99 -10.16
CA TRP A 193 -3.39 -17.24 -9.94
C TRP A 193 -3.15 -18.76 -9.79
N PRO A 194 -2.15 -19.32 -10.49
CA PRO A 194 -1.86 -20.75 -10.49
C PRO A 194 -1.31 -21.26 -9.15
#